data_AF-A0A9E0DC56-F1
#
_entry.id   AF-A0A9E0DC56-F1
#
_cell.length_a   1.000
_cell.length_b   1.000
_cell.length_c   1.000
_cell.angle_alpha   90.00
_cell.angle_beta   90.00
_cell.angle_gamma   90.00
#
_symmetry.space_group_name_H-M   'P 1'
#
loop_
_entity.id
_entity.type
_entity.pdbx_description
1 polymer ?
#
loop_
_entity_poly.entity_id
_entity_poly.type
_entity_poly.pdbx_seq_one_letter_code
_entity_poly.pdbx_strand_id
1 'polypeptide(L)'
;MATKFETNKSSVSAQKLRGGYYTPPGLARYLVNWAIRSGQEHILEPSCGDGNFIVAALEHLQENQDRWDIRPSTLVAVEAQRDELAKAASRAKESSNSTTKTEWVLGDFFDAFESLHTQKFDVILGNPPFIRFQHFDEESRKKAFHLLKHFGYKPTKLANVWAAFVQLSIELLAPNGRLAMVIPAEIMQVQYASELRSRLVKSFEHITIVGFKKLVFPVIQQEVILLLAEGKRENVFLKMPDLQPRLFSNGNGSNIPAFTKKMVVDPQQAASDIHTIEFEDGEELISSGDIANLTAHIPAKHSRPGMKWTSLFLEEALFEALDEAEKMPGLKRLGELADVAVGVVTGRNKFFVLAKETVEQVAAAKFTLPIVGKTSALTSISFTPHDFDLYVGKYPAYLLDLTGTDESQFPSTLTDYIESGEKEDIHLGYKCRVRNRWYDVPSIYVPDAFLFRQIHKYPLLVVNEAKAVSTDTIHRVRFNENVDARLVAAASFNSLTLAWAEVCGRSYGGGVLELEPSEARELPIPYSEALSLDFEKVDTLLRRGKYLDALDYVDQIVLHDYLGFSPNFSNAIRSAWIQLRDRRINRQHN
;
A
#
# COMPACT_ATOMS: atom_id res chain seq x y z
N MET A 1 25.59 -25.12 -13.61
CA MET A 1 24.28 -25.79 -13.74
C MET A 1 23.27 -24.95 -12.99
N ALA A 2 22.26 -24.44 -13.70
CA ALA A 2 21.25 -23.53 -13.15
C ALA A 2 20.17 -24.30 -12.38
N THR A 3 19.99 -23.98 -11.10
CA THR A 3 18.84 -24.41 -10.30
C THR A 3 17.62 -23.56 -10.68
N LYS A 4 16.73 -24.14 -11.50
CA LYS A 4 15.38 -23.61 -11.74
C LYS A 4 14.55 -23.77 -10.48
N PHE A 5 14.02 -22.68 -9.94
CA PHE A 5 12.92 -22.71 -8.98
C PHE A 5 11.59 -22.68 -9.77
N GLU A 6 10.82 -23.75 -9.70
CA GLU A 6 9.42 -23.76 -10.15
C GLU A 6 8.55 -23.11 -9.06
N THR A 7 7.75 -22.11 -9.45
CA THR A 7 6.79 -21.44 -8.56
C THR A 7 5.38 -21.52 -9.13
N ASN A 8 4.39 -21.79 -8.28
CA ASN A 8 2.95 -21.92 -8.61
C ASN A 8 2.23 -20.58 -8.89
N LYS A 9 2.92 -19.60 -9.49
CA LYS A 9 2.31 -18.45 -10.16
C LYS A 9 2.90 -18.41 -11.55
N SER A 10 2.05 -18.29 -12.57
CA SER A 10 2.44 -18.10 -13.96
C SER A 10 3.65 -17.16 -14.06
N SER A 11 4.77 -17.73 -14.53
CA SER A 11 5.99 -17.07 -15.01
C SER A 11 6.21 -15.63 -14.54
N VAL A 12 6.74 -15.45 -13.33
CA VAL A 12 7.46 -14.22 -12.99
C VAL A 12 8.69 -14.19 -13.91
N SER A 13 8.70 -13.31 -14.91
CA SER A 13 9.80 -13.21 -15.87
C SER A 13 11.13 -12.97 -15.15
N ALA A 14 12.24 -13.45 -15.72
CA ALA A 14 13.57 -13.21 -15.16
C ALA A 14 13.88 -11.72 -14.95
N GLN A 15 13.18 -10.82 -15.66
CA GLN A 15 13.25 -9.36 -15.51
C GLN A 15 12.50 -8.86 -14.26
N LYS A 16 11.38 -9.49 -13.89
CA LYS A 16 10.61 -9.19 -12.67
C LYS A 16 11.27 -9.74 -11.40
N LEU A 17 12.09 -10.79 -11.52
CA LEU A 17 12.98 -11.28 -10.46
C LEU A 17 14.25 -10.43 -10.29
N ARG A 18 14.69 -9.74 -11.35
CA ARG A 18 15.86 -8.84 -11.32
C ARG A 18 15.56 -7.50 -10.64
N GLY A 19 14.29 -7.07 -10.57
CA GLY A 19 13.87 -5.83 -9.92
C GLY A 19 14.38 -4.52 -10.53
N GLY A 20 15.30 -4.58 -11.51
CA GLY A 20 15.82 -3.44 -12.24
C GLY A 20 14.88 -3.05 -13.38
N TYR A 21 14.17 -1.94 -13.19
CA TYR A 21 13.44 -1.26 -14.25
C TYR A 21 14.22 -0.01 -14.63
N TYR A 22 14.69 0.05 -15.87
CA TYR A 22 15.47 1.19 -16.32
C TYR A 22 14.59 2.43 -16.42
N THR A 23 14.94 3.45 -15.63
CA THR A 23 14.33 4.78 -15.70
C THR A 23 14.53 5.36 -17.09
N PRO A 24 13.47 5.84 -17.77
CA PRO A 24 13.63 6.54 -19.04
C PRO A 24 14.63 7.69 -18.92
N PRO A 25 15.56 7.87 -19.89
CA PRO A 25 16.59 8.91 -19.81
C PRO A 25 16.04 10.31 -19.54
N GLY A 26 14.93 10.69 -20.18
CA GLY A 26 14.29 12.00 -19.95
C GLY A 26 13.82 12.20 -18.50
N LEU A 27 13.31 11.14 -17.87
CA LEU A 27 12.89 11.18 -16.47
C LEU A 27 14.08 11.20 -15.50
N ALA A 28 15.13 10.44 -15.80
CA ALA A 28 16.37 10.47 -15.03
C ALA A 28 17.00 11.87 -15.08
N ARG A 29 17.03 12.47 -16.28
CA ARG A 29 17.52 13.84 -16.49
C ARG A 29 16.69 14.87 -15.74
N TYR A 30 15.37 14.71 -15.74
CA TYR A 30 14.46 15.57 -14.99
C TYR A 30 14.80 15.62 -13.50
N LEU A 31 14.94 14.45 -12.87
CA LEU A 31 15.28 14.33 -11.45
C LEU A 31 16.68 14.90 -11.14
N VAL A 32 17.64 14.63 -12.00
CA VAL A 32 19.01 15.17 -11.89
C VAL A 32 19.01 16.69 -11.92
N ASN A 33 18.27 17.31 -12.86
CA ASN A 33 18.19 18.75 -12.98
C ASN A 33 17.66 19.42 -11.70
N TRP A 34 16.67 18.80 -11.05
CA TRP A 34 16.11 19.30 -9.79
C TRP A 34 17.07 19.10 -8.60
N ALA A 35 17.74 17.93 -8.56
CA ALA A 35 18.51 17.50 -7.39
C ALA A 35 19.91 18.13 -7.32
N ILE A 36 20.62 18.23 -8.44
CA ILE A 36 22.00 18.72 -8.48
C ILE A 36 22.00 20.21 -8.84
N ARG A 37 22.51 21.03 -7.92
CA ARG A 37 22.40 22.50 -7.98
C ARG A 37 23.74 23.23 -7.96
N SER A 38 24.83 22.49 -7.80
CA SER A 38 26.19 23.03 -7.69
C SER A 38 27.22 22.01 -8.20
N GLY A 39 28.36 22.51 -8.66
CA GLY A 39 29.51 21.70 -9.07
C GLY A 39 30.27 21.05 -7.92
N GLN A 40 30.00 21.39 -6.66
CA GLN A 40 30.75 20.91 -5.48
C GLN A 40 30.04 19.81 -4.67
N GLU A 41 29.01 19.17 -5.23
CA GLU A 41 28.12 18.28 -4.47
C GLU A 41 28.66 16.85 -4.41
N HIS A 42 28.47 16.21 -3.27
CA HIS A 42 28.72 14.78 -3.11
C HIS A 42 27.44 14.00 -3.39
N ILE A 43 27.47 13.21 -4.48
CA ILE A 43 26.31 12.57 -5.07
C ILE A 43 26.41 11.04 -4.90
N LEU A 44 25.31 10.40 -4.49
CA LEU A 44 25.17 8.95 -4.46
C LEU A 44 24.00 8.47 -5.30
N GLU A 45 24.24 7.43 -6.09
CA GLU A 45 23.22 6.54 -6.64
C GLU A 45 23.43 5.14 -6.02
N PRO A 46 22.49 4.64 -5.20
CA PRO A 46 22.67 3.41 -4.41
C PRO A 46 22.37 2.08 -5.15
N SER A 47 21.85 2.12 -6.37
CA SER A 47 21.46 0.97 -7.20
C SER A 47 21.47 1.33 -8.71
N CYS A 48 22.64 1.63 -9.27
CA CYS A 48 22.72 2.45 -10.49
C CYS A 48 22.33 1.73 -11.78
N GLY A 49 22.19 0.39 -11.75
CA GLY A 49 21.85 -0.40 -12.92
C GLY A 49 22.83 -0.14 -14.06
N ASP A 50 22.28 0.15 -15.24
CA ASP A 50 23.04 0.45 -16.46
C ASP A 50 23.47 1.92 -16.56
N GLY A 51 23.21 2.74 -15.54
CA GLY A 51 23.78 4.08 -15.41
C GLY A 51 22.97 5.25 -15.95
N ASN A 52 21.66 5.13 -16.21
CA ASN A 52 20.85 6.27 -16.71
C ASN A 52 20.96 7.53 -15.84
N PHE A 53 20.88 7.40 -14.51
CA PHE A 53 21.07 8.53 -13.59
C PHE A 53 22.51 9.04 -13.57
N ILE A 54 23.49 8.14 -13.71
CA ILE A 54 24.91 8.50 -13.71
C ILE A 54 25.25 9.34 -14.94
N VAL A 55 24.81 8.87 -16.12
CA VAL A 55 24.96 9.59 -17.39
C VAL A 55 24.32 10.96 -17.30
N ALA A 56 23.05 11.03 -16.87
CA ALA A 56 22.34 12.29 -16.74
C ALA A 56 23.04 13.27 -15.78
N ALA A 57 23.57 12.79 -14.65
CA ALA A 57 24.30 13.61 -13.67
C ALA A 57 25.60 14.18 -14.25
N LEU A 58 26.38 13.36 -14.97
CA LEU A 58 27.63 13.80 -15.58
C LEU A 58 27.40 14.83 -16.69
N GLU A 59 26.41 14.61 -17.55
CA GLU A 59 26.00 15.55 -18.58
C GLU A 59 25.55 16.89 -17.97
N HIS A 60 24.70 16.85 -16.94
CA HIS A 60 24.20 18.06 -16.27
C HIS A 60 25.32 18.87 -15.60
N LEU A 61 26.28 18.20 -14.97
CA LEU A 61 27.47 18.84 -14.39
C LEU A 61 28.34 19.48 -15.47
N GLN A 62 28.54 18.79 -16.60
CA GLN A 62 29.31 19.32 -17.73
C GLN A 62 28.63 20.54 -18.37
N GLU A 63 27.32 20.48 -18.60
CA GLU A 63 26.55 21.58 -19.21
C GLU A 63 26.55 22.85 -18.35
N ASN A 64 26.73 22.72 -17.03
CA ASN A 64 26.78 23.84 -16.10
C ASN A 64 28.20 24.16 -15.59
N GLN A 65 29.24 23.52 -16.13
CA GLN A 65 30.64 23.69 -15.67
C GLN A 65 31.13 25.14 -15.75
N ASP A 66 30.64 25.92 -16.72
CA ASP A 66 31.02 27.33 -16.90
C ASP A 66 30.27 28.27 -15.94
N ARG A 67 29.18 27.78 -15.32
CA ARG A 67 28.32 28.53 -14.39
C ARG A 67 28.64 28.22 -12.93
N TRP A 68 29.16 27.04 -12.65
CA TRP A 68 29.44 26.54 -11.31
C TRP A 68 30.94 26.52 -11.00
N ASP A 69 31.28 26.55 -9.71
CA ASP A 69 32.68 26.55 -9.26
C ASP A 69 33.49 25.38 -9.81
N ILE A 70 34.80 25.60 -9.99
CA ILE A 70 35.76 24.67 -10.64
C ILE A 70 36.05 23.40 -9.81
N ARG A 71 35.58 23.31 -8.56
CA ARG A 71 35.83 22.11 -7.73
C ARG A 71 34.97 20.96 -8.22
N PRO A 72 35.54 19.78 -8.53
CA PRO A 72 34.77 18.68 -9.08
C PRO A 72 33.89 18.04 -8.01
N SER A 73 32.65 17.76 -8.37
CA SER A 73 31.75 16.89 -7.61
C SER A 73 32.36 15.50 -7.46
N THR A 74 31.95 14.78 -6.42
CA THR A 74 32.20 13.34 -6.31
C THR A 74 30.91 12.59 -6.52
N LEU A 75 30.94 11.57 -7.37
CA LEU A 75 29.79 10.73 -7.67
C LEU A 75 30.11 9.30 -7.29
N VAL A 76 29.29 8.70 -6.44
CA VAL A 76 29.40 7.30 -6.03
C VAL A 76 28.24 6.52 -6.66
N ALA A 77 28.56 5.47 -7.41
CA ALA A 77 27.61 4.60 -8.07
C ALA A 77 27.74 3.16 -7.54
N VAL A 78 26.69 2.66 -6.90
CA VAL A 78 26.65 1.30 -6.32
C VAL A 78 25.79 0.40 -7.20
N GLU A 79 26.29 -0.78 -7.56
CA GLU A 79 25.50 -1.79 -8.26
C GLU A 79 25.97 -3.20 -7.90
N ALA A 80 25.02 -4.10 -7.65
CA ALA A 80 25.28 -5.47 -7.22
C ALA A 80 25.73 -6.38 -8.38
N GLN A 81 25.29 -6.08 -9.60
CA GLN A 81 25.60 -6.86 -10.81
C GLN A 81 26.78 -6.27 -11.57
N ARG A 82 27.86 -7.05 -11.67
CA ARG A 82 29.09 -6.67 -12.37
C ARG A 82 28.83 -6.21 -13.81
N ASP A 83 27.98 -6.90 -14.55
CA ASP A 83 27.73 -6.60 -15.95
C ASP A 83 26.99 -5.27 -16.13
N GLU A 84 26.06 -4.92 -15.23
CA GLU A 84 25.33 -3.65 -15.30
C GLU A 84 26.23 -2.48 -14.86
N LEU A 85 27.02 -2.66 -13.79
CA LEU A 85 28.02 -1.67 -13.36
C LEU A 85 29.04 -1.39 -14.49
N ALA A 86 29.46 -2.42 -15.21
CA ALA A 86 30.38 -2.27 -16.35
C ALA A 86 29.74 -1.48 -17.50
N LYS A 87 28.46 -1.70 -17.81
CA LYS A 87 27.72 -0.89 -18.80
C LYS A 87 27.59 0.55 -18.37
N ALA A 88 27.23 0.79 -17.10
CA ALA A 88 27.15 2.13 -16.53
C ALA A 88 28.48 2.89 -16.68
N ALA A 89 29.59 2.23 -16.36
CA ALA A 89 30.93 2.79 -16.49
C ALA A 89 31.35 3.06 -17.95
N SER A 90 30.93 2.22 -18.90
CA SER A 90 31.18 2.48 -20.33
C SER A 90 30.40 3.71 -20.80
N ARG A 91 29.09 3.75 -20.53
CA ARG A 91 28.21 4.84 -20.93
C ARG A 91 28.63 6.18 -20.32
N ALA A 92 29.04 6.18 -19.06
CA ALA A 92 29.54 7.37 -18.38
C ALA A 92 30.77 7.98 -19.09
N LYS A 93 31.70 7.15 -19.59
CA LYS A 93 32.88 7.61 -20.35
C LYS A 93 32.51 8.19 -21.72
N GLU A 94 31.46 7.67 -22.35
CA GLU A 94 31.00 8.13 -23.66
C GLU A 94 30.20 9.42 -23.57
N SER A 95 29.49 9.65 -22.47
CA SER A 95 28.48 10.71 -22.35
C SER A 95 29.04 12.03 -21.83
N SER A 96 30.22 12.05 -21.21
CA SER A 96 30.76 13.29 -20.65
C SER A 96 32.29 13.32 -20.52
N ASN A 97 32.89 14.48 -20.82
CA ASN A 97 34.29 14.81 -20.50
C ASN A 97 34.43 15.47 -19.11
N SER A 98 33.43 15.31 -18.24
CA SER A 98 33.42 15.95 -16.93
C SER A 98 34.65 15.58 -16.09
N THR A 99 35.17 16.55 -15.35
CA THR A 99 36.23 16.38 -14.35
C THR A 99 35.71 15.73 -13.06
N THR A 100 34.41 15.42 -12.98
CA THR A 100 33.77 14.73 -11.86
C THR A 100 34.44 13.38 -11.59
N LYS A 101 34.91 13.20 -10.35
CA LYS A 101 35.46 11.92 -9.91
C LYS A 101 34.31 10.94 -9.65
N THR A 102 34.25 9.87 -10.44
CA THR A 102 33.27 8.79 -10.24
C THR A 102 33.90 7.60 -9.53
N GLU A 103 33.33 7.19 -8.41
CA GLU A 103 33.63 5.96 -7.67
C GLU A 103 32.60 4.88 -8.02
N TRP A 104 33.07 3.74 -8.50
CA TRP A 104 32.24 2.60 -8.89
C TRP A 104 32.34 1.49 -7.83
N VAL A 105 31.23 1.16 -7.19
CA VAL A 105 31.17 0.17 -6.10
C VAL A 105 30.40 -1.06 -6.57
N LEU A 106 31.11 -2.18 -6.73
CA LEU A 106 30.50 -3.48 -7.02
C LEU A 106 30.06 -4.14 -5.71
N GLY A 107 28.74 -4.19 -5.46
CA GLY A 107 28.18 -4.82 -4.28
C GLY A 107 26.71 -4.47 -4.07
N ASP A 108 26.05 -5.22 -3.19
CA ASP A 108 24.73 -4.84 -2.70
C ASP A 108 24.82 -3.56 -1.86
N PHE A 109 23.80 -2.71 -1.92
CA PHE A 109 23.78 -1.42 -1.22
C PHE A 109 23.91 -1.59 0.30
N PHE A 110 23.31 -2.64 0.87
CA PHE A 110 23.39 -2.87 2.31
C PHE A 110 24.82 -3.25 2.75
N ASP A 111 25.61 -3.86 1.86
CA ASP A 111 27.03 -4.13 2.09
C ASP A 111 27.86 -2.86 1.94
N ALA A 112 27.62 -2.09 0.86
CA ALA A 112 28.29 -0.82 0.64
C ALA A 112 27.99 0.20 1.74
N PHE A 113 26.84 0.12 2.39
CA PHE A 113 26.44 1.04 3.46
C PHE A 113 27.48 1.15 4.59
N GLU A 114 28.15 0.04 4.94
CA GLU A 114 29.19 0.04 5.98
C GLU A 114 30.40 0.90 5.63
N SER A 115 30.76 1.06 4.35
CA SER A 115 31.81 2.03 3.97
C SER A 115 31.24 3.43 3.79
N LEU A 116 30.02 3.53 3.25
CA LEU A 116 29.39 4.81 2.90
C LEU A 116 28.89 5.61 4.12
N HIS A 117 28.50 4.98 5.22
CA HIS A 117 27.94 5.67 6.39
C HIS A 117 28.92 6.58 7.14
N THR A 118 30.22 6.43 6.86
CA THR A 118 31.27 7.35 7.34
C THR A 118 31.32 8.66 6.55
N GLN A 119 30.65 8.70 5.40
CA GLN A 119 30.56 9.82 4.49
C GLN A 119 29.19 10.50 4.63
N LYS A 120 29.09 11.73 4.11
CA LYS A 120 27.82 12.46 3.98
C LYS A 120 27.65 12.93 2.55
N PHE A 121 26.42 12.80 2.05
CA PHE A 121 26.06 13.11 0.68
C PHE A 121 25.13 14.32 0.64
N ASP A 122 25.40 15.27 -0.25
CA ASP A 122 24.53 16.41 -0.48
C ASP A 122 23.31 16.00 -1.31
N VAL A 123 23.48 15.03 -2.20
CA VAL A 123 22.43 14.53 -3.09
C VAL A 123 22.44 13.01 -3.10
N ILE A 124 21.27 12.41 -2.91
CA ILE A 124 21.03 11.00 -3.21
C ILE A 124 19.87 10.90 -4.18
N LEU A 125 20.10 10.25 -5.30
CA LEU A 125 19.11 10.08 -6.36
C LEU A 125 19.09 8.65 -6.87
N GLY A 126 18.01 8.24 -7.55
CA GLY A 126 17.99 6.90 -8.16
C GLY A 126 16.62 6.28 -8.36
N ASN A 127 16.64 5.00 -8.74
CA ASN A 127 15.46 4.14 -8.84
C ASN A 127 15.73 2.80 -8.12
N PRO A 128 15.43 2.70 -6.82
CA PRO A 128 15.70 1.50 -6.04
C PRO A 128 14.91 0.27 -6.52
N PRO A 129 15.36 -0.96 -6.22
CA PRO A 129 14.74 -2.18 -6.73
C PRO A 129 13.36 -2.49 -6.11
N PHE A 130 12.38 -2.85 -6.96
CA PHE A 130 10.99 -3.10 -6.55
C PHE A 130 10.72 -4.58 -6.19
N ILE A 131 11.53 -5.16 -5.31
CA ILE A 131 11.47 -6.58 -4.92
C ILE A 131 10.98 -6.72 -3.46
N ARG A 132 10.08 -7.66 -3.17
CA ARG A 132 9.71 -7.97 -1.77
C ARG A 132 10.84 -8.70 -1.04
N PHE A 133 11.07 -8.36 0.23
CA PHE A 133 12.11 -8.99 1.06
C PHE A 133 12.00 -10.52 1.17
N GLN A 134 10.79 -11.08 1.05
CA GLN A 134 10.58 -12.53 1.04
C GLN A 134 11.26 -13.24 -0.15
N HIS A 135 11.55 -12.52 -1.23
CA HIS A 135 12.21 -13.00 -2.45
C HIS A 135 13.63 -12.45 -2.61
N PHE A 136 14.09 -11.63 -1.67
CA PHE A 136 15.43 -11.07 -1.66
C PHE A 136 16.41 -12.07 -1.05
N ASP A 137 17.68 -11.98 -1.44
CA ASP A 137 18.77 -12.77 -0.87
C ASP A 137 18.75 -12.73 0.67
N GLU A 138 19.00 -13.87 1.30
CA GLU A 138 18.84 -14.02 2.74
C GLU A 138 19.87 -13.21 3.53
N GLU A 139 21.12 -13.20 3.09
CA GLU A 139 22.21 -12.51 3.77
C GLU A 139 22.05 -10.99 3.64
N SER A 140 21.77 -10.51 2.43
CA SER A 140 21.50 -9.10 2.16
C SER A 140 20.28 -8.61 2.96
N ARG A 141 19.23 -9.43 3.08
CA ARG A 141 18.07 -9.12 3.93
C ARG A 141 18.44 -9.02 5.42
N LYS A 142 19.26 -9.93 5.94
CA LYS A 142 19.71 -9.90 7.35
C LYS A 142 20.44 -8.59 7.65
N LYS A 143 21.33 -8.18 6.74
CA LYS A 143 22.09 -6.92 6.85
C LYS A 143 21.18 -5.70 6.77
N ALA A 144 20.28 -5.64 5.78
CA ALA A 144 19.28 -4.58 5.69
C ALA A 144 18.47 -4.44 7.00
N PHE A 145 18.02 -5.57 7.56
CA PHE A 145 17.24 -5.56 8.80
C PHE A 145 18.06 -5.13 10.01
N HIS A 146 19.34 -5.47 10.04
CA HIS A 146 20.27 -5.01 11.08
C HIS A 146 20.46 -3.49 11.02
N LEU A 147 20.79 -2.95 9.85
CA LEU A 147 20.97 -1.51 9.61
C LEU A 147 19.69 -0.72 9.94
N LEU A 148 18.54 -1.17 9.45
CA LEU A 148 17.27 -0.53 9.72
C LEU A 148 16.98 -0.47 11.23
N LYS A 149 17.18 -1.57 11.96
CA LYS A 149 17.00 -1.58 13.42
C LYS A 149 17.98 -0.65 14.13
N HIS A 150 19.23 -0.56 13.66
CA HIS A 150 20.23 0.35 14.21
C HIS A 150 19.74 1.82 14.16
N PHE A 151 19.10 2.23 13.08
CA PHE A 151 18.51 3.58 12.93
C PHE A 151 17.08 3.72 13.51
N GLY A 152 16.62 2.71 14.25
CA GLY A 152 15.34 2.73 14.97
C GLY A 152 14.12 2.35 14.15
N TYR A 153 14.30 1.80 12.94
CA TYR A 153 13.21 1.30 12.10
C TYR A 153 12.76 -0.11 12.52
N LYS A 154 11.52 -0.48 12.16
CA LYS A 154 10.92 -1.80 12.41
C LYS A 154 10.70 -2.56 11.09
N PRO A 155 11.73 -3.24 10.56
CA PRO A 155 11.62 -3.95 9.27
C PRO A 155 10.70 -5.16 9.35
N THR A 156 10.01 -5.47 8.25
CA THR A 156 9.15 -6.64 8.08
C THR A 156 9.42 -7.36 6.75
N LYS A 157 9.32 -8.70 6.75
CA LYS A 157 9.53 -9.51 5.53
C LYS A 157 8.46 -9.27 4.45
N LEU A 158 7.33 -8.67 4.84
CA LEU A 158 6.24 -8.29 3.92
C LEU A 158 6.55 -7.00 3.15
N ALA A 159 7.54 -6.22 3.59
CA ALA A 159 7.90 -4.96 2.94
C ALA A 159 8.65 -5.21 1.62
N ASN A 160 8.60 -4.18 0.77
CA ASN A 160 9.39 -4.09 -0.45
C ASN A 160 10.74 -3.42 -0.14
N VAL A 161 11.79 -3.89 -0.82
CA VAL A 161 13.20 -3.52 -0.60
C VAL A 161 13.43 -2.03 -0.87
N TRP A 162 12.73 -1.42 -1.83
CA TRP A 162 12.84 0.03 -2.10
C TRP A 162 12.67 0.89 -0.85
N ALA A 163 11.82 0.48 0.10
CA ALA A 163 11.59 1.25 1.32
C ALA A 163 12.86 1.32 2.18
N ALA A 164 13.62 0.23 2.25
CA ALA A 164 14.89 0.19 2.97
C ALA A 164 15.95 1.05 2.29
N PHE A 165 16.01 1.06 0.96
CA PHE A 165 16.90 1.95 0.19
C PHE A 165 16.62 3.41 0.52
N VAL A 166 15.35 3.83 0.48
CA VAL A 166 14.96 5.20 0.84
C VAL A 166 15.31 5.51 2.30
N GLN A 167 14.92 4.64 3.25
CA GLN A 167 15.18 4.84 4.68
C GLN A 167 16.67 5.04 4.98
N LEU A 168 17.53 4.17 4.43
CA LEU A 168 18.96 4.25 4.65
C LEU A 168 19.60 5.43 3.89
N SER A 169 19.08 5.80 2.71
CA SER A 169 19.51 7.01 2.01
C SER A 169 19.26 8.26 2.86
N ILE A 170 18.13 8.36 3.57
CA ILE A 170 17.85 9.47 4.48
C ILE A 170 18.94 9.62 5.56
N GLU A 171 19.51 8.50 6.03
CA GLU A 171 20.55 8.51 7.07
C GLU A 171 21.96 8.84 6.53
N LEU A 172 22.19 8.66 5.22
CA LEU A 172 23.44 9.03 4.53
C LEU A 172 23.48 10.50 4.11
N LEU A 173 22.32 11.17 4.02
CA LEU A 173 22.26 12.58 3.64
C LEU A 173 22.92 13.51 4.68
N ALA A 174 23.61 14.52 4.15
CA ALA A 174 24.09 15.67 4.91
C ALA A 174 22.91 16.57 5.32
N PRO A 175 23.09 17.43 6.34
CA PRO A 175 22.16 18.54 6.58
C PRO A 175 21.99 19.39 5.31
N ASN A 176 20.77 19.87 5.07
CA ASN A 176 20.34 20.56 3.84
C ASN A 176 20.42 19.71 2.54
N GLY A 177 20.75 18.42 2.66
CA GLY A 177 20.82 17.50 1.54
C GLY A 177 19.45 17.22 0.90
N ARG A 178 19.49 16.61 -0.29
CA ARG A 178 18.34 16.37 -1.15
C ARG A 178 18.22 14.91 -1.59
N LEU A 179 16.99 14.42 -1.61
CA LEU A 179 16.62 13.08 -2.04
C LEU A 179 15.73 13.17 -3.28
N ALA A 180 16.09 12.50 -4.38
CA ALA A 180 15.29 12.48 -5.61
C ALA A 180 15.17 11.06 -6.17
N MET A 181 14.06 10.37 -5.93
CA MET A 181 13.91 8.96 -6.31
C MET A 181 12.61 8.65 -7.06
N VAL A 182 12.71 7.72 -8.02
CA VAL A 182 11.54 7.02 -8.58
C VAL A 182 11.20 5.87 -7.64
N ILE A 183 10.01 5.88 -7.04
CA ILE A 183 9.60 4.82 -6.10
C ILE A 183 8.16 4.38 -6.36
N PRO A 184 7.75 3.17 -5.95
CA PRO A 184 6.39 2.72 -6.13
C PRO A 184 5.39 3.64 -5.41
N ALA A 185 4.25 3.90 -6.06
CA ALA A 185 3.14 4.64 -5.46
C ALA A 185 2.57 3.96 -4.20
N GLU A 186 2.99 2.72 -3.91
CA GLU A 186 2.75 2.01 -2.65
C GLU A 186 3.08 2.86 -1.41
N ILE A 187 4.10 3.72 -1.46
CA ILE A 187 4.45 4.63 -0.34
C ILE A 187 3.23 5.44 0.14
N MET A 188 2.28 5.74 -0.75
CA MET A 188 1.10 6.52 -0.41
C MET A 188 0.17 5.83 0.58
N GLN A 189 0.14 4.49 0.58
CA GLN A 189 -0.97 3.73 1.14
C GLN A 189 -0.61 2.47 1.91
N VAL A 190 0.58 1.90 1.72
CA VAL A 190 0.93 0.64 2.39
C VAL A 190 1.35 0.87 3.85
N GLN A 191 0.98 -0.08 4.71
CA GLN A 191 1.24 0.04 6.14
C GLN A 191 2.73 -0.05 6.48
N TYR A 192 3.49 -0.90 5.78
CA TYR A 192 4.92 -1.05 6.04
C TYR A 192 5.72 0.23 5.77
N ALA A 193 5.20 1.14 4.93
CA ALA A 193 5.82 2.42 4.64
C ALA A 193 5.40 3.54 5.61
N SER A 194 4.55 3.26 6.62
CA SER A 194 4.09 4.26 7.60
C SER A 194 5.24 4.91 8.37
N GLU A 195 6.23 4.11 8.77
CA GLU A 195 7.42 4.62 9.46
C GLU A 195 8.31 5.46 8.54
N LEU A 196 8.45 5.06 7.27
CA LEU A 196 9.17 5.85 6.26
C LEU A 196 8.48 7.19 6.02
N ARG A 197 7.15 7.23 5.85
CA ARG A 197 6.38 8.49 5.74
C ARG A 197 6.64 9.40 6.94
N SER A 198 6.51 8.86 8.15
CA SER A 198 6.78 9.61 9.39
C SER A 198 8.21 10.14 9.47
N ARG A 199 9.19 9.34 9.02
CA ARG A 199 10.58 9.76 8.97
C ARG A 199 10.79 10.88 7.95
N LEU A 200 10.25 10.77 6.74
CA LEU A 200 10.35 11.81 5.70
C LEU A 200 9.82 13.15 6.24
N VAL A 201 8.61 13.18 6.80
CA VAL A 201 7.96 14.40 7.34
C VAL A 201 8.79 15.06 8.45
N LYS A 202 9.50 14.27 9.25
CA LYS A 202 10.36 14.80 10.31
C LYS A 202 11.73 15.24 9.77
N SER A 203 12.20 14.60 8.70
CA SER A 203 13.57 14.72 8.24
C SER A 203 13.80 15.88 7.28
N PHE A 204 12.78 16.33 6.55
CA PHE A 204 12.95 17.31 5.46
C PHE A 204 12.08 18.55 5.65
N GLU A 205 12.53 19.71 5.22
CA GLU A 205 11.73 20.93 5.23
C GLU A 205 10.62 20.87 4.18
N HIS A 206 10.95 20.41 2.98
CA HIS A 206 10.02 20.35 1.86
C HIS A 206 10.03 18.96 1.22
N ILE A 207 8.84 18.46 0.89
CA ILE A 207 8.64 17.20 0.17
C ILE A 207 7.70 17.48 -1.00
N THR A 208 8.11 17.15 -2.21
CA THR A 208 7.26 17.16 -3.39
C THR A 208 7.06 15.73 -3.89
N ILE A 209 5.79 15.36 -4.04
CA ILE A 209 5.36 14.08 -4.60
C ILE A 209 4.79 14.35 -5.99
N VAL A 210 5.44 13.80 -7.01
CA VAL A 210 4.95 13.87 -8.39
C VAL A 210 4.29 12.54 -8.74
N GLY A 211 2.98 12.57 -8.98
CA GLY A 211 2.18 11.43 -9.42
C GLY A 211 1.83 11.49 -10.91
N PHE A 212 1.41 10.35 -11.44
CA PHE A 212 1.03 10.19 -12.85
C PHE A 212 -0.33 9.51 -12.97
N LYS A 213 -1.18 9.96 -13.90
CA LYS A 213 -2.48 9.33 -14.19
C LYS A 213 -2.34 8.08 -15.05
N LYS A 214 -1.32 8.04 -15.91
CA LYS A 214 -0.92 6.89 -16.74
C LYS A 214 0.41 6.32 -16.26
N LEU A 215 0.66 5.05 -16.62
CA LEU A 215 1.89 4.36 -16.29
C LEU A 215 3.09 4.99 -17.01
N VAL A 216 4.05 5.49 -16.23
CA VAL A 216 5.36 5.98 -16.72
C VAL A 216 6.18 4.86 -17.38
N PHE A 217 5.97 3.63 -16.94
CA PHE A 217 6.65 2.46 -17.46
C PHE A 217 5.62 1.50 -18.07
N PRO A 218 5.22 1.64 -19.35
CA PRO A 218 4.08 0.92 -19.92
C PRO A 218 4.21 -0.60 -19.88
N VAL A 219 5.45 -1.10 -19.94
CA VAL A 219 5.76 -2.54 -19.92
C VAL A 219 5.48 -3.16 -18.54
N ILE A 220 5.42 -2.35 -17.48
CA ILE A 220 5.14 -2.80 -16.12
C ILE A 220 3.86 -2.16 -15.59
N GLN A 221 2.96 -2.99 -15.07
CA GLN A 221 1.74 -2.54 -14.39
C GLN A 221 2.03 -2.04 -12.97
N GLN A 222 3.16 -1.35 -12.75
CA GLN A 222 3.55 -0.80 -11.46
C GLN A 222 3.43 0.72 -11.50
N GLU A 223 2.51 1.27 -10.71
CA GLU A 223 2.42 2.71 -10.48
C GLU A 223 3.64 3.18 -9.67
N VAL A 224 4.21 4.31 -10.10
CA VAL A 224 5.34 4.98 -9.47
C VAL A 224 4.99 6.43 -9.17
N ILE A 225 5.73 7.02 -8.25
CA ILE A 225 5.80 8.46 -8.02
C ILE A 225 7.26 8.92 -8.12
N LEU A 226 7.47 10.22 -8.30
CA LEU A 226 8.75 10.85 -7.97
C LEU A 226 8.66 11.40 -6.55
N LEU A 227 9.59 10.97 -5.70
CA LEU A 227 9.78 11.50 -4.36
C LEU A 227 10.95 12.48 -4.39
N LEU A 228 10.66 13.75 -4.15
CA LEU A 228 11.62 14.83 -4.08
C LEU A 228 11.57 15.40 -2.67
N ALA A 229 12.67 15.35 -1.93
CA ALA A 229 12.73 15.89 -0.57
C ALA A 229 13.99 16.73 -0.39
N GLU A 230 13.85 17.94 0.16
CA GLU A 230 14.94 18.89 0.34
C GLU A 230 14.91 19.57 1.71
N GLY A 231 16.02 20.22 2.06
CA GLY A 231 16.19 20.81 3.38
C GLY A 231 16.25 19.72 4.44
N LYS A 232 17.11 18.70 4.26
CA LYS A 232 17.32 17.67 5.28
C LYS A 232 17.72 18.34 6.60
N ARG A 233 16.86 18.26 7.61
CA ARG A 233 17.12 18.80 8.94
C ARG A 233 18.28 18.03 9.59
N GLU A 234 19.09 18.72 10.40
CA GLU A 234 20.06 18.05 11.26
C GLU A 234 19.35 17.01 12.13
N ASN A 235 19.80 15.76 12.06
CA ASN A 235 19.27 14.73 12.94
C ASN A 235 19.66 15.10 14.38
N VAL A 236 18.70 15.47 15.21
CA VAL A 236 18.81 15.28 16.67
C VAL A 236 18.72 13.78 16.89
N PHE A 237 19.81 13.05 16.62
CA PHE A 237 19.89 11.66 17.04
C PHE A 237 19.68 11.64 18.55
N LEU A 238 18.62 10.95 19.01
CA LEU A 238 18.66 10.31 20.31
C LEU A 238 19.85 9.35 20.25
N LYS A 239 21.02 9.80 20.71
CA LYS A 239 22.16 8.93 20.97
C LYS A 239 21.67 7.85 21.95
N MET A 240 21.29 6.70 21.44
CA MET A 240 21.33 5.48 22.23
C MET A 240 22.82 5.22 22.50
N PRO A 241 23.25 5.11 23.76
CA PRO A 241 24.66 4.98 24.09
C PRO A 241 25.25 3.73 23.42
N ASP A 242 26.50 3.86 22.97
CA ASP A 242 27.28 2.81 22.30
C ASP A 242 27.04 1.43 22.92
N LEU A 243 26.54 0.49 22.12
CA LEU A 243 26.57 -0.93 22.45
C LEU A 243 28.01 -1.43 22.26
N GLN A 244 28.90 -1.07 23.18
CA GLN A 244 30.08 -1.91 23.39
C GLN A 244 29.62 -3.21 24.03
N PRO A 245 29.93 -4.39 23.46
CA PRO A 245 29.71 -5.66 24.14
C PRO A 245 30.69 -5.77 25.31
N ARG A 246 30.32 -5.23 26.48
CA ARG A 246 31.06 -5.53 27.71
C ARG A 246 30.64 -6.91 28.19
N LEU A 247 31.50 -7.90 27.92
CA LEU A 247 31.55 -9.14 28.66
C LEU A 247 31.75 -8.81 30.15
N PHE A 248 30.75 -9.08 30.98
CA PHE A 248 30.96 -9.18 32.42
C PHE A 248 30.47 -10.54 32.90
N SER A 249 31.39 -11.27 33.51
CA SER A 249 31.18 -12.50 34.22
C SER A 249 30.48 -12.26 35.57
N ASN A 250 29.78 -13.31 35.99
CA ASN A 250 28.83 -13.41 37.09
C ASN A 250 29.25 -12.79 38.44
N GLY A 251 28.23 -12.29 39.15
CA GLY A 251 28.28 -12.14 40.61
C GLY A 251 27.07 -11.39 41.16
N ASN A 252 25.96 -12.11 41.37
CA ASN A 252 24.82 -11.79 42.24
C ASN A 252 24.33 -10.33 42.38
N GLY A 253 23.08 -10.10 41.95
CA GLY A 253 22.21 -9.05 42.52
C GLY A 253 21.69 -8.05 41.50
N SER A 254 20.38 -8.12 41.26
CA SER A 254 19.50 -7.18 40.54
C SER A 254 20.07 -5.79 40.21
N ASN A 255 20.14 -5.44 38.92
CA ASN A 255 20.24 -4.07 38.43
C ASN A 255 19.10 -3.80 37.41
N ILE A 256 18.19 -2.91 37.77
CA ILE A 256 17.19 -2.31 36.88
C ILE A 256 17.85 -1.07 36.25
N PRO A 257 17.95 -0.93 34.91
CA PRO A 257 18.48 0.31 34.33
C PRO A 257 17.47 1.43 34.52
N ALA A 258 17.86 2.47 35.27
CA ALA A 258 17.12 3.72 35.36
C ALA A 258 17.32 4.53 34.06
N PHE A 259 16.24 4.77 33.32
CA PHE A 259 16.22 5.63 32.14
C PHE A 259 15.88 7.07 32.53
N THR A 260 16.83 8.01 32.46
CA THR A 260 16.49 9.44 32.45
C THR A 260 17.47 10.29 31.63
N LYS A 261 17.02 10.75 30.46
CA LYS A 261 16.85 12.18 30.12
C LYS A 261 16.20 12.30 28.74
N LYS A 262 14.91 12.63 28.71
CA LYS A 262 14.22 13.13 27.51
C LYS A 262 14.74 14.54 27.23
N MET A 263 15.36 14.76 26.07
CA MET A 263 15.33 16.08 25.45
C MET A 263 13.95 16.22 24.78
N VAL A 264 13.14 17.13 25.29
CA VAL A 264 11.87 17.53 24.69
C VAL A 264 12.20 18.57 23.63
N VAL A 265 12.20 18.18 22.36
CA VAL A 265 11.98 19.14 21.27
C VAL A 265 10.48 19.37 21.22
N ASP A 266 10.06 20.63 21.15
CA ASP A 266 8.65 21.01 21.00
C ASP A 266 8.03 20.26 19.81
N PRO A 267 7.08 19.34 20.05
CA PRO A 267 6.48 18.52 18.99
C PRO A 267 5.65 19.31 17.98
N GLN A 268 5.34 20.58 18.25
CA GLN A 268 4.41 21.36 17.41
C GLN A 268 5.08 22.14 16.26
N GLN A 269 6.42 22.17 16.13
CA GLN A 269 7.09 23.16 15.28
C GLN A 269 7.89 22.67 14.04
N ALA A 270 7.84 21.39 13.64
CA ALA A 270 8.60 20.93 12.47
C ALA A 270 7.88 19.86 11.64
N ALA A 271 6.67 20.15 11.14
CA ALA A 271 6.10 19.37 10.04
C ALA A 271 6.77 19.80 8.73
N SER A 272 7.14 18.86 7.86
CA SER A 272 7.47 19.19 6.47
C SER A 272 6.31 19.91 5.80
N ASP A 273 6.64 20.84 4.92
CA ASP A 273 5.75 21.22 3.84
C ASP A 273 5.69 20.06 2.83
N ILE A 274 4.49 19.64 2.43
CA ILE A 274 4.30 18.55 1.47
C ILE A 274 3.43 19.02 0.31
N HIS A 275 3.97 18.94 -0.89
CA HIS A 275 3.28 19.26 -2.13
C HIS A 275 3.01 18.00 -2.94
N THR A 276 1.88 17.99 -3.63
CA THR A 276 1.55 16.95 -4.61
C THR A 276 1.30 17.59 -5.96
N ILE A 277 1.94 17.08 -7.00
CA ILE A 277 1.71 17.50 -8.38
C ILE A 277 1.29 16.26 -9.17
N GLU A 278 0.31 16.41 -10.04
CA GLU A 278 -0.22 15.33 -10.87
C GLU A 278 -0.04 15.65 -12.34
N PHE A 279 0.61 14.76 -13.07
CA PHE A 279 0.71 14.80 -14.52
C PHE A 279 -0.10 13.64 -15.13
N GLU A 280 -0.46 13.79 -16.40
CA GLU A 280 -1.09 12.76 -17.21
C GLU A 280 -0.13 11.58 -17.40
N ASP A 281 1.12 11.84 -17.78
CA ASP A 281 2.17 10.85 -17.98
C ASP A 281 3.58 11.47 -17.82
N GLY A 282 4.62 10.68 -18.10
CA GLY A 282 6.00 11.13 -18.02
C GLY A 282 6.38 12.16 -19.09
N GLU A 283 5.70 12.18 -20.24
CA GLU A 283 6.00 13.13 -21.32
C GLU A 283 5.48 14.52 -20.98
N GLU A 284 4.27 14.62 -20.40
CA GLU A 284 3.74 15.90 -19.93
C GLU A 284 4.67 16.53 -18.87
N LEU A 285 5.14 15.73 -17.91
CA LEU A 285 6.12 16.19 -16.91
C LEU A 285 7.37 16.77 -17.59
N ILE A 286 7.98 16.02 -18.51
CA ILE A 286 9.21 16.46 -19.20
C ILE A 286 8.95 17.75 -19.98
N SER A 287 7.79 17.88 -20.62
CA SER A 287 7.40 19.08 -21.37
C SER A 287 7.10 20.30 -20.49
N SER A 288 6.70 20.09 -19.23
CA SER A 288 6.34 21.17 -18.30
C SER A 288 7.53 21.98 -17.78
N GLY A 289 8.75 21.45 -17.91
CA GLY A 289 9.96 22.10 -17.42
C GLY A 289 10.14 21.99 -15.90
N ASP A 290 10.79 22.98 -15.29
CA ASP A 290 11.19 22.93 -13.87
C ASP A 290 9.99 23.10 -12.92
N ILE A 291 9.70 22.05 -12.14
CA ILE A 291 8.67 22.05 -11.09
C ILE A 291 8.92 23.06 -9.97
N ALA A 292 10.14 23.59 -9.80
CA ALA A 292 10.40 24.64 -8.83
C ALA A 292 9.52 25.88 -9.06
N ASN A 293 9.04 26.09 -10.29
CA ASN A 293 8.08 27.15 -10.63
C ASN A 293 6.61 26.74 -10.40
N LEU A 294 6.32 25.43 -10.35
CA LEU A 294 4.97 24.88 -10.15
C LEU A 294 4.64 24.73 -8.65
N THR A 295 5.64 24.58 -7.78
CA THR A 295 5.48 24.48 -6.32
C THR A 295 5.08 25.80 -5.65
N ALA A 296 5.25 26.95 -6.33
CA ALA A 296 4.90 28.28 -5.81
C ALA A 296 3.39 28.54 -5.62
N HIS A 297 2.51 27.59 -5.98
CA HIS A 297 1.06 27.79 -6.02
C HIS A 297 0.20 26.81 -5.20
N ILE A 298 0.75 26.03 -4.26
CA ILE A 298 -0.08 25.08 -3.49
C ILE A 298 0.28 25.08 -1.99
N PRO A 299 -0.70 25.33 -1.09
CA PRO A 299 -0.52 25.26 0.36
C PRO A 299 0.01 23.92 0.87
N ALA A 300 0.69 23.95 2.01
CA ALA A 300 1.22 22.78 2.70
C ALA A 300 0.12 21.76 3.01
N LYS A 301 0.29 20.52 2.55
CA LYS A 301 -0.73 19.49 2.80
C LYS A 301 -0.46 18.74 4.10
N HIS A 302 -1.41 18.85 5.01
CA HIS A 302 -1.35 18.26 6.34
C HIS A 302 -1.31 16.73 6.26
N SER A 303 -0.24 16.11 6.77
CA SER A 303 -0.25 14.68 7.09
C SER A 303 0.08 14.47 8.56
N ARG A 304 -0.74 13.66 9.24
CA ARG A 304 -0.43 13.21 10.60
C ARG A 304 0.45 11.98 10.56
N PRO A 305 1.32 11.78 11.56
CA PRO A 305 2.01 10.51 11.75
C PRO A 305 1.01 9.35 11.71
N GLY A 306 1.20 8.40 10.79
CA GLY A 306 0.33 7.23 10.64
C GLY A 306 -0.77 7.35 9.57
N MET A 307 -1.13 8.55 9.13
CA MET A 307 -2.06 8.70 7.99
C MET A 307 -1.43 8.24 6.68
N LYS A 308 -2.28 7.74 5.79
CA LYS A 308 -1.91 7.48 4.41
C LYS A 308 -1.86 8.79 3.63
N TRP A 309 -0.88 8.91 2.76
CA TRP A 309 -0.65 10.09 1.93
C TRP A 309 -1.63 10.20 0.76
N THR A 310 -2.55 9.26 0.57
CA THR A 310 -3.67 9.39 -0.38
C THR A 310 -4.48 10.68 -0.13
N SER A 311 -4.63 11.07 1.14
CA SER A 311 -5.28 12.33 1.54
C SER A 311 -4.58 13.59 1.02
N LEU A 312 -3.29 13.52 0.68
CA LEU A 312 -2.56 14.64 0.11
C LEU A 312 -3.05 15.01 -1.29
N PHE A 313 -3.91 14.24 -1.94
CA PHE A 313 -4.50 14.65 -3.21
C PHE A 313 -5.76 15.49 -3.05
N LEU A 314 -6.29 15.64 -1.83
CA LEU A 314 -7.41 16.54 -1.55
C LEU A 314 -6.97 18.01 -1.66
N GLU A 315 -7.94 18.86 -2.00
CA GLU A 315 -7.85 20.29 -1.75
C GLU A 315 -7.87 20.57 -0.24
N GLU A 316 -7.21 21.63 0.21
CA GLU A 316 -7.03 21.96 1.63
C GLU A 316 -8.37 22.03 2.38
N ALA A 317 -9.33 22.80 1.85
CA ALA A 317 -10.66 22.93 2.45
C ALA A 317 -11.42 21.59 2.56
N LEU A 318 -11.21 20.68 1.60
CA LEU A 318 -11.84 19.36 1.62
C LEU A 318 -11.18 18.44 2.64
N PHE A 319 -9.84 18.50 2.76
CA PHE A 319 -9.10 17.77 3.78
C PHE A 319 -9.47 18.25 5.18
N GLU A 320 -9.49 19.56 5.42
CA GLU A 320 -9.86 20.16 6.71
C GLU A 320 -11.26 19.73 7.14
N ALA A 321 -12.24 19.76 6.22
CA ALA A 321 -13.59 19.29 6.51
C ALA A 321 -13.61 17.80 6.91
N LEU A 322 -12.84 16.96 6.21
CA LEU A 322 -12.76 15.53 6.50
C LEU A 322 -12.10 15.23 7.85
N ASP A 323 -11.04 15.96 8.17
CA ASP A 323 -10.26 15.84 9.40
C ASP A 323 -11.00 16.41 10.62
N GLU A 324 -11.75 17.50 10.44
CA GLU A 324 -12.64 18.02 11.47
C GLU A 324 -13.79 17.05 11.74
N ALA A 325 -14.43 16.53 10.69
CA ALA A 325 -15.55 15.59 10.82
C ALA A 325 -15.17 14.33 11.60
N GLU A 326 -13.98 13.77 11.37
CA GLU A 326 -13.50 12.55 12.08
C GLU A 326 -13.39 12.74 13.60
N LYS A 327 -13.17 13.98 14.07
CA LYS A 327 -13.00 14.30 15.49
C LYS A 327 -14.32 14.58 16.20
N MET A 328 -15.42 14.67 15.47
CA MET A 328 -16.73 14.97 16.03
C MET A 328 -17.24 13.81 16.89
N PRO A 329 -17.92 14.08 18.02
CA PRO A 329 -18.54 13.04 18.81
C PRO A 329 -19.68 12.36 18.02
N GLY A 330 -20.06 11.15 18.43
CA GLY A 330 -21.13 10.37 17.78
C GLY A 330 -20.65 9.43 16.66
N LEU A 331 -19.35 9.43 16.36
CA LEU A 331 -18.70 8.45 15.50
C LEU A 331 -18.16 7.26 16.31
N LYS A 332 -18.24 6.08 15.71
CA LYS A 332 -17.61 4.84 16.18
C LYS A 332 -16.77 4.24 15.07
N ARG A 333 -15.60 3.70 15.40
CA ARG A 333 -14.83 2.89 14.45
C ARG A 333 -15.58 1.59 14.20
N LEU A 334 -15.59 1.09 12.97
CA LEU A 334 -16.22 -0.20 12.67
C LEU A 334 -15.67 -1.32 13.57
N GLY A 335 -14.38 -1.28 13.92
CA GLY A 335 -13.76 -2.23 14.86
C GLY A 335 -14.28 -2.16 16.30
N GLU A 336 -14.94 -1.08 16.72
CA GLU A 336 -15.67 -0.99 17.99
C GLU A 336 -17.05 -1.67 17.92
N LEU A 337 -17.62 -1.80 16.72
CA LEU A 337 -18.96 -2.31 16.48
C LEU A 337 -18.96 -3.77 16.02
N ALA A 338 -17.90 -4.21 15.35
CA ALA A 338 -17.80 -5.52 14.72
C ALA A 338 -16.36 -5.99 14.54
N ASP A 339 -16.18 -7.31 14.54
CA ASP A 339 -14.97 -7.92 13.99
C ASP A 339 -15.08 -8.06 12.45
N VAL A 340 -13.97 -7.79 11.77
CA VAL A 340 -13.85 -7.91 10.32
C VAL A 340 -12.77 -8.94 10.01
N ALA A 341 -13.12 -9.98 9.26
CA ALA A 341 -12.20 -11.05 8.89
C ALA A 341 -12.22 -11.30 7.39
N VAL A 342 -11.12 -11.87 6.87
CA VAL A 342 -11.08 -12.32 5.48
C VAL A 342 -12.10 -13.45 5.26
N GLY A 343 -12.69 -13.49 4.06
CA GLY A 343 -13.52 -14.60 3.61
C GLY A 343 -12.78 -15.95 3.55
N VAL A 344 -13.49 -16.99 3.16
CA VAL A 344 -12.97 -18.36 3.08
C VAL A 344 -11.87 -18.45 2.02
N VAL A 345 -10.69 -18.92 2.45
CA VAL A 345 -9.54 -19.16 1.57
C VAL A 345 -9.49 -20.65 1.22
N THR A 346 -10.19 -21.03 0.15
CA THR A 346 -10.22 -22.43 -0.31
C THR A 346 -8.89 -22.87 -0.92
N GLY A 347 -8.13 -21.93 -1.52
CA GLY A 347 -6.94 -22.18 -2.32
C GLY A 347 -7.22 -22.62 -3.76
N ARG A 348 -8.42 -23.15 -4.03
CA ARG A 348 -8.87 -23.69 -5.32
C ARG A 348 -10.38 -23.53 -5.49
N ASN A 349 -10.85 -22.29 -5.68
CA ASN A 349 -12.29 -21.99 -5.73
C ASN A 349 -13.07 -22.84 -6.74
N LYS A 350 -12.48 -23.18 -7.91
CA LYS A 350 -13.15 -24.02 -8.91
C LYS A 350 -13.51 -25.43 -8.42
N PHE A 351 -12.78 -25.96 -7.43
CA PHE A 351 -13.05 -27.28 -6.84
C PHE A 351 -13.97 -27.18 -5.64
N PHE A 352 -13.78 -26.17 -4.78
CA PHE A 352 -14.53 -26.08 -3.52
C PHE A 352 -15.85 -25.30 -3.65
N VAL A 353 -16.02 -24.46 -4.67
CA VAL A 353 -17.22 -23.64 -4.88
C VAL A 353 -17.99 -24.21 -6.07
N LEU A 354 -19.02 -24.98 -5.76
CA LEU A 354 -19.79 -25.79 -6.67
C LEU A 354 -21.01 -25.04 -7.22
N ALA A 355 -21.31 -25.30 -8.49
CA ALA A 355 -22.61 -24.98 -9.08
C ALA A 355 -23.67 -25.98 -8.61
N LYS A 356 -24.95 -25.60 -8.68
CA LYS A 356 -26.06 -26.43 -8.21
C LYS A 356 -26.06 -27.81 -8.87
N GLU A 357 -25.80 -27.85 -10.18
CA GLU A 357 -25.76 -29.07 -10.98
C GLU A 357 -24.65 -30.01 -10.50
N THR A 358 -23.50 -29.46 -10.13
CA THR A 358 -22.38 -30.26 -9.58
C THR A 358 -22.75 -30.82 -8.21
N VAL A 359 -23.38 -30.03 -7.34
CA VAL A 359 -23.86 -30.51 -6.02
C VAL A 359 -24.81 -31.70 -6.18
N GLU A 360 -25.72 -31.64 -7.16
CA GLU A 360 -26.65 -32.73 -7.47
C GLU A 360 -25.91 -33.96 -8.04
N GLN A 361 -24.99 -33.77 -8.99
CA GLN A 361 -24.19 -34.84 -9.59
C GLN A 361 -23.36 -35.62 -8.56
N VAL A 362 -22.75 -34.91 -7.60
CA VAL A 362 -21.91 -35.53 -6.57
C VAL A 362 -22.66 -35.82 -5.27
N ALA A 363 -23.99 -35.69 -5.28
CA ALA A 363 -24.87 -35.90 -4.12
C ALA A 363 -24.42 -35.15 -2.84
N ALA A 364 -23.84 -33.96 -3.00
CA ALA A 364 -23.14 -33.25 -1.93
C ALA A 364 -24.01 -32.28 -1.12
N ALA A 365 -25.33 -32.25 -1.33
CA ALA A 365 -26.21 -31.23 -0.75
C ALA A 365 -26.07 -31.06 0.78
N LYS A 366 -25.89 -32.17 1.52
CA LYS A 366 -25.70 -32.17 2.99
C LYS A 366 -24.31 -31.70 3.45
N PHE A 367 -23.36 -31.64 2.53
CA PHE A 367 -21.96 -31.29 2.77
C PHE A 367 -21.61 -29.93 2.17
N THR A 368 -22.62 -29.08 1.98
CA THR A 368 -22.43 -27.76 1.38
C THR A 368 -23.02 -26.65 2.23
N LEU A 369 -22.40 -25.48 2.12
CA LEU A 369 -22.91 -24.23 2.69
C LEU A 369 -23.14 -23.21 1.57
N PRO A 370 -24.18 -22.36 1.66
CA PRO A 370 -24.35 -21.25 0.73
C PRO A 370 -23.11 -20.34 0.73
N ILE A 371 -22.62 -19.92 -0.44
CA ILE A 371 -21.45 -19.04 -0.55
C ILE A 371 -21.62 -17.98 -1.65
N VAL A 372 -21.15 -16.77 -1.34
CA VAL A 372 -21.02 -15.66 -2.30
C VAL A 372 -19.56 -15.48 -2.69
N GLY A 373 -19.27 -15.62 -3.98
CA GLY A 373 -17.92 -15.49 -4.53
C GLY A 373 -17.65 -14.17 -5.25
N LYS A 374 -18.71 -13.46 -5.64
CA LYS A 374 -18.63 -12.24 -6.46
C LYS A 374 -19.30 -11.05 -5.80
N THR A 375 -18.48 -10.06 -5.46
CA THR A 375 -18.91 -8.78 -4.90
C THR A 375 -19.94 -8.08 -5.78
N SER A 376 -19.83 -8.18 -7.11
CA SER A 376 -20.76 -7.57 -8.08
C SER A 376 -22.19 -8.11 -8.00
N ALA A 377 -22.40 -9.25 -7.34
CA ALA A 377 -23.73 -9.81 -7.15
C ALA A 377 -24.44 -9.26 -5.90
N LEU A 378 -23.69 -8.61 -5.01
CA LEU A 378 -24.22 -7.88 -3.86
C LEU A 378 -24.50 -6.45 -4.34
N THR A 379 -25.77 -6.09 -4.51
CA THR A 379 -26.16 -4.79 -5.09
C THR A 379 -26.78 -3.83 -4.09
N SER A 380 -27.00 -4.27 -2.86
CA SER A 380 -27.68 -3.51 -1.80
C SER A 380 -27.14 -3.87 -0.42
N ILE A 381 -27.64 -3.19 0.63
CA ILE A 381 -27.25 -3.39 2.04
C ILE A 381 -27.86 -4.65 2.68
N SER A 382 -28.70 -5.41 1.98
CA SER A 382 -29.18 -6.72 2.40
C SER A 382 -28.94 -7.79 1.33
N PHE A 383 -28.56 -8.99 1.77
CA PHE A 383 -28.50 -10.20 0.95
C PHE A 383 -29.46 -11.25 1.52
N THR A 384 -30.64 -11.34 0.91
CA THR A 384 -31.77 -12.16 1.36
C THR A 384 -31.72 -13.57 0.79
N PRO A 385 -32.51 -14.54 1.33
CA PRO A 385 -32.68 -15.85 0.70
C PRO A 385 -33.13 -15.77 -0.76
N HIS A 386 -34.00 -14.79 -1.11
CA HIS A 386 -34.43 -14.57 -2.49
C HIS A 386 -33.27 -14.11 -3.38
N ASP A 387 -32.39 -13.24 -2.87
CA ASP A 387 -31.18 -12.82 -3.59
C ASP A 387 -30.24 -14.01 -3.84
N PHE A 388 -30.15 -14.93 -2.87
CA PHE A 388 -29.38 -16.16 -3.03
C PHE A 388 -29.97 -17.08 -4.10
N ASP A 389 -31.29 -17.25 -4.17
CA ASP A 389 -31.92 -18.04 -5.24
C ASP A 389 -31.60 -17.47 -6.64
N LEU A 390 -31.63 -16.15 -6.80
CA LEU A 390 -31.24 -15.47 -8.03
C LEU A 390 -29.73 -15.63 -8.33
N TYR A 391 -28.90 -15.65 -7.29
CA TYR A 391 -27.46 -15.85 -7.39
C TYR A 391 -27.10 -17.26 -7.87
N VAL A 392 -27.78 -18.29 -7.34
CA VAL A 392 -27.59 -19.71 -7.72
C VAL A 392 -27.79 -19.91 -9.23
N GLY A 393 -28.75 -19.21 -9.84
CA GLY A 393 -28.99 -19.29 -11.28
C GLY A 393 -27.90 -18.67 -12.17
N LYS A 394 -26.91 -17.97 -11.59
CA LYS A 394 -25.88 -17.23 -12.34
C LYS A 394 -24.45 -17.65 -11.99
N TYR A 395 -24.22 -18.15 -10.78
CA TYR A 395 -22.89 -18.38 -10.26
C TYR A 395 -22.82 -19.67 -9.42
N PRO A 396 -21.64 -20.31 -9.33
CA PRO A 396 -21.36 -21.28 -8.29
C PRO A 396 -21.63 -20.69 -6.90
N ALA A 397 -22.42 -21.41 -6.10
CA ALA A 397 -23.10 -20.86 -4.94
C ALA A 397 -23.04 -21.77 -3.70
N TYR A 398 -22.36 -22.92 -3.81
CA TYR A 398 -22.27 -23.91 -2.73
C TYR A 398 -20.81 -24.22 -2.41
N LEU A 399 -20.38 -23.90 -1.19
CA LEU A 399 -19.06 -24.28 -0.68
C LEU A 399 -19.12 -25.71 -0.18
N LEU A 400 -18.29 -26.59 -0.72
CA LEU A 400 -18.08 -27.93 -0.18
C LEU A 400 -17.37 -27.83 1.18
N ASP A 401 -18.04 -28.27 2.24
CA ASP A 401 -17.51 -28.32 3.61
C ASP A 401 -17.64 -29.74 4.17
N LEU A 402 -16.50 -30.42 4.24
CA LEU A 402 -16.37 -31.79 4.74
C LEU A 402 -15.71 -31.82 6.13
N THR A 403 -15.46 -30.64 6.70
CA THR A 403 -14.71 -30.50 7.96
C THR A 403 -15.43 -31.22 9.08
N GLY A 404 -14.72 -32.12 9.78
CA GLY A 404 -15.29 -32.89 10.90
C GLY A 404 -16.31 -33.96 10.50
N THR A 405 -16.55 -34.18 9.21
CA THR A 405 -17.42 -35.26 8.72
C THR A 405 -16.61 -36.53 8.48
N ASP A 406 -17.12 -37.67 8.95
CA ASP A 406 -16.51 -38.99 8.75
C ASP A 406 -16.67 -39.45 7.29
N GLU A 407 -15.60 -39.99 6.69
CA GLU A 407 -15.59 -40.39 5.28
C GLU A 407 -16.59 -41.53 4.97
N SER A 408 -16.97 -42.34 5.96
CA SER A 408 -18.01 -43.37 5.79
C SER A 408 -19.39 -42.81 5.48
N GLN A 409 -19.62 -41.51 5.73
CA GLN A 409 -20.86 -40.82 5.43
C GLN A 409 -20.89 -40.27 4.00
N PHE A 410 -19.77 -40.31 3.27
CA PHE A 410 -19.68 -39.76 1.92
C PHE A 410 -20.38 -40.67 0.92
N PRO A 411 -21.29 -40.15 0.08
CA PRO A 411 -21.77 -40.87 -1.08
C PRO A 411 -20.62 -41.24 -2.01
N SER A 412 -20.72 -42.38 -2.71
CA SER A 412 -19.65 -42.82 -3.63
C SER A 412 -19.30 -41.75 -4.68
N THR A 413 -20.30 -41.01 -5.18
CA THR A 413 -20.09 -39.94 -6.15
C THR A 413 -19.30 -38.74 -5.58
N LEU A 414 -19.40 -38.47 -4.28
CA LEU A 414 -18.59 -37.47 -3.61
C LEU A 414 -17.16 -37.97 -3.38
N THR A 415 -16.99 -39.24 -3.04
CA THR A 415 -15.66 -39.87 -2.93
C THR A 415 -14.95 -39.83 -4.28
N ASP A 416 -15.63 -40.21 -5.38
CA ASP A 416 -15.11 -40.13 -6.74
C ASP A 416 -14.70 -38.69 -7.12
N TYR A 417 -15.48 -37.70 -6.68
CA TYR A 417 -15.16 -36.28 -6.88
C TYR A 417 -13.88 -35.87 -6.16
N ILE A 418 -13.69 -36.30 -4.91
CA ILE A 418 -12.46 -36.04 -4.15
C ILE A 418 -11.26 -36.69 -4.84
N GLU A 419 -11.36 -37.97 -5.22
CA GLU A 419 -10.31 -38.69 -5.95
C GLU A 419 -9.97 -38.03 -7.30
N SER A 420 -10.97 -37.45 -7.98
CA SER A 420 -10.73 -36.70 -9.22
C SER A 420 -9.85 -35.46 -8.98
N GLY A 421 -10.05 -34.76 -7.86
CA GLY A 421 -9.20 -33.64 -7.47
C GLY A 421 -7.77 -34.06 -7.12
N GLU A 422 -7.59 -35.29 -6.64
CA GLU A 422 -6.25 -35.86 -6.43
C GLU A 422 -5.55 -36.15 -7.77
N LYS A 423 -6.28 -36.76 -8.72
CA LYS A 423 -5.80 -37.02 -10.08
C LYS A 423 -5.44 -35.73 -10.85
N GLU A 424 -6.08 -34.61 -10.51
CA GLU A 424 -5.82 -33.28 -11.07
C GLU A 424 -4.78 -32.46 -10.26
N ASP A 425 -4.05 -33.09 -9.33
CA ASP A 425 -3.02 -32.44 -8.50
C ASP A 425 -3.53 -31.24 -7.65
N ILE A 426 -4.85 -31.15 -7.41
CA ILE A 426 -5.46 -30.07 -6.62
C ILE A 426 -4.92 -30.12 -5.17
N HIS A 427 -4.76 -31.34 -4.64
CA HIS A 427 -4.19 -31.62 -3.33
C HIS A 427 -2.75 -31.13 -3.15
N LEU A 428 -1.96 -31.03 -4.23
CA LEU A 428 -0.57 -30.52 -4.19
C LEU A 428 -0.49 -28.99 -4.09
N GLY A 429 -1.61 -28.29 -4.29
CA GLY A 429 -1.69 -26.84 -4.14
C GLY A 429 -1.28 -26.40 -2.73
N TYR A 430 -0.55 -25.27 -2.62
CA TYR A 430 0.06 -24.82 -1.35
C TYR A 430 -0.90 -24.83 -0.15
N LYS A 431 -2.14 -24.35 -0.32
CA LYS A 431 -3.14 -24.32 0.76
C LYS A 431 -3.75 -25.70 1.06
N CYS A 432 -3.87 -26.56 0.06
CA CYS A 432 -4.41 -27.91 0.21
C CYS A 432 -3.40 -28.83 0.90
N ARG A 433 -2.14 -28.80 0.45
CA ARG A 433 -1.04 -29.66 0.94
C ARG A 433 -0.69 -29.47 2.41
N VAL A 434 -0.98 -28.29 2.98
CA VAL A 434 -0.67 -27.98 4.39
C VAL A 434 -1.80 -28.37 5.36
N ARG A 435 -2.89 -28.96 4.87
CA ARG A 435 -4.02 -29.44 5.68
C ARG A 435 -3.86 -30.92 5.99
N ASN A 436 -4.49 -31.40 7.06
CA ASN A 436 -4.49 -32.82 7.43
C ASN A 436 -5.22 -33.68 6.39
N ARG A 437 -6.50 -33.38 6.15
CA ARG A 437 -7.20 -33.80 4.93
C ARG A 437 -7.17 -32.61 3.97
N TRP A 438 -6.63 -32.80 2.78
CA TRP A 438 -6.33 -31.69 1.86
C TRP A 438 -7.60 -30.89 1.46
N TYR A 439 -8.75 -31.55 1.55
CA TYR A 439 -10.08 -31.01 1.24
C TYR A 439 -10.81 -30.39 2.45
N ASP A 440 -10.26 -30.44 3.68
CA ASP A 440 -10.84 -29.74 4.84
C ASP A 440 -10.50 -28.25 4.80
N VAL A 441 -11.47 -27.41 4.41
CA VAL A 441 -11.28 -25.97 4.30
C VAL A 441 -11.41 -25.32 5.69
N PRO A 442 -10.35 -24.65 6.20
CA PRO A 442 -10.37 -24.09 7.55
C PRO A 442 -11.18 -22.79 7.66
N SER A 443 -11.53 -22.42 8.89
CA SER A 443 -12.10 -21.11 9.25
C SER A 443 -13.42 -20.78 8.55
N ILE A 444 -14.32 -21.77 8.45
CA ILE A 444 -15.67 -21.59 7.95
C ILE A 444 -16.59 -21.17 9.10
N TYR A 445 -17.31 -20.07 8.90
CA TYR A 445 -18.42 -19.64 9.75
C TYR A 445 -19.32 -18.71 8.94
N VAL A 446 -20.60 -18.70 9.27
CA VAL A 446 -21.59 -17.78 8.68
C VAL A 446 -21.46 -16.41 9.36
N PRO A 447 -21.09 -15.35 8.62
CA PRO A 447 -21.04 -13.99 9.16
C PRO A 447 -22.41 -13.35 9.28
N ASP A 448 -22.51 -12.28 10.07
CA ASP A 448 -23.72 -11.46 10.17
C ASP A 448 -23.86 -10.52 8.97
N ALA A 449 -22.73 -10.11 8.39
CA ALA A 449 -22.68 -9.26 7.21
C ALA A 449 -21.43 -9.52 6.34
N PHE A 450 -21.48 -9.01 5.12
CA PHE A 450 -20.36 -8.96 4.19
C PHE A 450 -19.88 -7.53 4.02
N LEU A 451 -18.57 -7.30 4.00
CA LEU A 451 -18.00 -6.01 3.63
C LEU A 451 -17.18 -6.16 2.35
N PHE A 452 -17.37 -5.23 1.42
CA PHE A 452 -16.61 -5.23 0.18
C PHE A 452 -15.12 -5.06 0.49
N ARG A 453 -14.32 -6.04 0.06
CA ARG A 453 -12.86 -5.94 0.11
C ARG A 453 -12.35 -5.17 -1.11
N GLN A 454 -12.70 -5.63 -2.31
CA GLN A 454 -12.36 -5.00 -3.58
C GLN A 454 -13.55 -4.17 -4.07
N ILE A 455 -13.31 -2.87 -4.25
CA ILE A 455 -14.31 -1.85 -4.43
C ILE A 455 -14.03 -1.10 -5.73
N HIS A 456 -15.02 -1.02 -6.61
CA HIS A 456 -14.96 -0.15 -7.77
C HIS A 456 -15.55 1.23 -7.44
N LYS A 457 -16.86 1.31 -7.21
CA LYS A 457 -17.58 2.60 -7.01
C LYS A 457 -17.58 3.11 -5.57
N TYR A 458 -17.97 2.27 -4.62
CA TYR A 458 -18.09 2.63 -3.20
C TYR A 458 -18.03 1.38 -2.32
N PRO A 459 -17.52 1.47 -1.07
CA PRO A 459 -17.66 0.41 -0.09
C PRO A 459 -19.13 0.14 0.21
N LEU A 460 -19.44 -1.11 0.54
CA LEU A 460 -20.79 -1.52 0.93
C LEU A 460 -20.71 -2.59 2.01
N LEU A 461 -21.46 -2.39 3.09
CA LEU A 461 -21.69 -3.36 4.15
C LEU A 461 -23.08 -3.97 3.93
N VAL A 462 -23.15 -5.30 3.84
CA VAL A 462 -24.33 -6.03 3.40
C VAL A 462 -24.76 -7.04 4.45
N VAL A 463 -25.92 -6.86 5.05
CA VAL A 463 -26.47 -7.78 6.06
C VAL A 463 -26.75 -9.14 5.41
N ASN A 464 -26.26 -10.21 6.03
CA ASN A 464 -26.35 -11.58 5.52
C ASN A 464 -27.57 -12.31 6.09
N GLU A 465 -28.72 -12.10 5.45
CA GLU A 465 -29.97 -12.78 5.82
C GLU A 465 -30.04 -14.19 5.20
N ALA A 466 -29.35 -14.41 4.07
CA ALA A 466 -29.27 -15.71 3.37
C ALA A 466 -28.45 -16.79 4.10
N LYS A 467 -27.79 -16.44 5.22
CA LYS A 467 -26.89 -17.35 5.96
C LYS A 467 -25.77 -17.95 5.10
N ALA A 468 -25.28 -17.16 4.14
CA ALA A 468 -24.18 -17.56 3.27
C ALA A 468 -22.80 -17.24 3.88
N VAL A 469 -21.76 -17.93 3.44
CA VAL A 469 -20.36 -17.54 3.66
C VAL A 469 -19.84 -16.76 2.44
N SER A 470 -18.58 -16.34 2.46
CA SER A 470 -17.97 -15.64 1.32
C SER A 470 -16.58 -16.17 0.98
N THR A 471 -16.12 -15.97 -0.25
CA THR A 471 -14.70 -16.16 -0.61
C THR A 471 -13.83 -15.02 -0.09
N ASP A 472 -12.51 -15.19 -0.11
CA ASP A 472 -11.50 -14.23 0.35
C ASP A 472 -11.48 -12.86 -0.36
N THR A 473 -12.25 -12.71 -1.43
CA THR A 473 -12.55 -11.48 -2.16
C THR A 473 -13.61 -10.60 -1.50
N ILE A 474 -14.27 -11.08 -0.45
CA ILE A 474 -15.30 -10.35 0.32
C ILE A 474 -15.04 -10.62 1.80
N HIS A 475 -14.98 -9.56 2.60
CA HIS A 475 -14.79 -9.72 4.04
C HIS A 475 -16.06 -10.21 4.72
N ARG A 476 -15.85 -10.96 5.79
CA ARG A 476 -16.87 -11.43 6.71
C ARG A 476 -16.89 -10.50 7.92
N VAL A 477 -18.08 -10.09 8.33
CA VAL A 477 -18.29 -9.19 9.47
C VAL A 477 -19.13 -9.91 10.50
N ARG A 478 -18.70 -9.85 11.76
CA ARG A 478 -19.46 -10.33 12.93
C ARG A 478 -19.67 -9.16 13.87
N PHE A 479 -20.92 -8.81 14.13
CA PHE A 479 -21.22 -7.69 15.02
C PHE A 479 -21.05 -8.10 16.48
N ASN A 480 -20.70 -7.11 17.31
CA ASN A 480 -20.68 -7.28 18.76
C ASN A 480 -22.11 -7.48 19.29
N GLU A 481 -22.22 -8.08 20.48
CA GLU A 481 -23.51 -8.21 21.15
C GLU A 481 -24.20 -6.85 21.31
N ASN A 482 -25.51 -6.80 21.05
CA ASN A 482 -26.37 -5.61 21.12
C ASN A 482 -26.15 -4.55 20.02
N VAL A 483 -25.25 -4.78 19.05
CA VAL A 483 -25.12 -3.89 17.89
C VAL A 483 -26.14 -4.26 16.82
N ASP A 484 -26.99 -3.30 16.45
CA ASP A 484 -27.92 -3.45 15.33
C ASP A 484 -27.18 -3.45 13.97
N ALA A 485 -27.03 -4.64 13.40
CA ALA A 485 -26.40 -4.87 12.10
C ALA A 485 -27.04 -4.06 10.95
N ARG A 486 -28.37 -3.91 10.96
CA ARG A 486 -29.10 -3.19 9.91
C ARG A 486 -28.85 -1.70 10.02
N LEU A 487 -28.90 -1.15 11.23
CA LEU A 487 -28.54 0.25 11.47
C LEU A 487 -27.10 0.53 11.03
N VAL A 488 -26.13 -0.31 11.40
CA VAL A 488 -24.72 -0.10 10.99
C VAL A 488 -24.56 -0.20 9.48
N ALA A 489 -25.17 -1.19 8.82
CA ALA A 489 -25.10 -1.34 7.37
C ALA A 489 -25.64 -0.09 6.64
N ALA A 490 -26.80 0.40 7.05
CA ALA A 490 -27.40 1.58 6.43
C ALA A 490 -26.64 2.87 6.79
N ALA A 491 -26.25 3.06 8.05
CA ALA A 491 -25.49 4.23 8.50
C ALA A 491 -24.09 4.29 7.87
N SER A 492 -23.46 3.14 7.57
CA SER A 492 -22.15 3.11 6.90
C SER A 492 -22.17 3.65 5.47
N PHE A 493 -23.35 3.76 4.85
CA PHE A 493 -23.52 4.28 3.49
C PHE A 493 -23.68 5.81 3.47
N ASN A 494 -22.73 6.53 4.04
CA ASN A 494 -22.70 7.99 4.14
C ASN A 494 -21.39 8.59 3.59
N SER A 495 -21.41 9.85 3.18
CA SER A 495 -20.28 10.50 2.50
C SER A 495 -18.99 10.52 3.33
N LEU A 496 -19.07 10.64 4.66
CA LEU A 496 -17.88 10.62 5.53
C LEU A 496 -17.22 9.25 5.53
N THR A 497 -17.98 8.17 5.72
CA THR A 497 -17.45 6.81 5.67
C THR A 497 -16.92 6.45 4.29
N LEU A 498 -17.61 6.85 3.21
CA LEU A 498 -17.15 6.62 1.84
C LEU A 498 -15.83 7.37 1.55
N ALA A 499 -15.69 8.62 1.99
CA ALA A 499 -14.44 9.39 1.85
C ALA A 499 -13.29 8.74 2.63
N TRP A 500 -13.54 8.32 3.88
CA TRP A 500 -12.52 7.67 4.70
C TRP A 500 -12.07 6.33 4.14
N ALA A 501 -12.94 5.59 3.45
CA ALA A 501 -12.54 4.38 2.74
C ALA A 501 -11.50 4.65 1.65
N GLU A 502 -11.60 5.77 0.93
CA GLU A 502 -10.58 6.19 -0.05
C GLU A 502 -9.27 6.60 0.63
N VAL A 503 -9.35 7.29 1.77
CA VAL A 503 -8.17 7.71 2.55
C VAL A 503 -7.44 6.49 3.13
N CYS A 504 -8.17 5.53 3.72
CA CYS A 504 -7.59 4.41 4.44
C CYS A 504 -7.36 3.17 3.58
N GLY A 505 -7.96 3.06 2.39
CA GLY A 505 -7.79 1.90 1.52
C GLY A 505 -6.50 1.93 0.70
N ARG A 506 -6.38 0.94 -0.18
CA ARG A 506 -5.26 0.78 -1.10
C ARG A 506 -5.78 0.81 -2.53
N SER A 507 -5.37 1.79 -3.30
CA SER A 507 -5.61 1.86 -4.73
C SER A 507 -4.66 0.93 -5.47
N TYR A 508 -5.20 0.03 -6.28
CA TYR A 508 -4.45 -0.71 -7.27
C TYR A 508 -4.81 -0.17 -8.66
N GLY A 509 -3.93 -0.40 -9.63
CA GLY A 509 -4.18 0.05 -10.99
C GLY A 509 -5.53 -0.49 -11.51
N GLY A 510 -6.14 0.25 -12.44
CA GLY A 510 -7.47 -0.09 -12.99
C GLY A 510 -8.61 0.34 -12.08
N GLY A 511 -8.32 1.23 -11.12
CA GLY A 511 -9.32 1.91 -10.31
C GLY A 511 -9.89 1.07 -9.16
N VAL A 512 -9.27 -0.05 -8.78
CA VAL A 512 -9.77 -0.89 -7.68
C VAL A 512 -9.24 -0.39 -6.35
N LEU A 513 -10.14 -0.11 -5.40
CA LEU A 513 -9.81 0.12 -3.99
C LEU A 513 -9.89 -1.20 -3.26
N GLU A 514 -8.86 -1.52 -2.49
CA GLU A 514 -8.86 -2.64 -1.57
C GLU A 514 -8.81 -2.13 -0.13
N LEU A 515 -9.70 -2.64 0.71
CA LEU A 515 -9.62 -2.48 2.16
C LEU A 515 -9.16 -3.80 2.75
N GLU A 516 -8.06 -3.82 3.50
CA GLU A 516 -7.74 -4.96 4.38
C GLU A 516 -8.58 -4.89 5.66
N PRO A 517 -8.74 -6.00 6.41
CA PRO A 517 -9.53 -6.00 7.64
C PRO A 517 -9.09 -4.96 8.68
N SER A 518 -7.79 -4.67 8.78
CA SER A 518 -7.29 -3.62 9.67
C SER A 518 -7.74 -2.23 9.23
N GLU A 519 -7.81 -1.97 7.92
CA GLU A 519 -8.22 -0.67 7.37
C GLU A 519 -9.74 -0.51 7.45
N ALA A 520 -10.49 -1.59 7.15
CA ALA A 520 -11.94 -1.64 7.31
C ALA A 520 -12.38 -1.32 8.74
N ARG A 521 -11.67 -1.84 9.75
CA ARG A 521 -11.99 -1.56 11.17
C ARG A 521 -11.83 -0.08 11.55
N GLU A 522 -11.03 0.70 10.82
CA GLU A 522 -10.82 2.12 11.10
C GLU A 522 -11.89 3.04 10.49
N LEU A 523 -12.80 2.49 9.67
CA LEU A 523 -13.86 3.28 9.06
C LEU A 523 -14.73 3.95 10.14
N PRO A 524 -14.89 5.29 10.11
CA PRO A 524 -15.77 5.98 11.04
C PRO A 524 -17.22 5.78 10.61
N ILE A 525 -18.06 5.33 11.53
CA ILE A 525 -19.49 5.08 11.33
C ILE A 525 -20.27 5.97 12.31
N PRO A 526 -21.17 6.85 11.83
CA PRO A 526 -22.13 7.52 12.69
C PRO A 526 -23.03 6.48 13.36
N TYR A 527 -22.99 6.42 14.70
CA TYR A 527 -23.70 5.36 15.41
C TYR A 527 -24.14 5.80 16.81
N SER A 528 -25.41 5.51 17.11
CA SER A 528 -26.03 5.59 18.43
C SER A 528 -27.21 4.64 18.46
N GLU A 529 -27.51 4.02 19.60
CA GLU A 529 -28.72 3.20 19.77
C GLU A 529 -30.02 3.99 19.56
N ALA A 530 -29.96 5.32 19.72
CA ALA A 530 -31.09 6.22 19.49
C ALA A 530 -31.21 6.69 18.02
N LEU A 531 -30.24 6.37 17.17
CA LEU A 531 -30.25 6.77 15.76
C LEU A 531 -31.30 5.97 15.00
N SER A 532 -32.27 6.67 14.40
CA SER A 532 -33.34 6.06 13.60
C SER A 532 -33.11 6.32 12.12
N LEU A 533 -32.96 5.26 11.34
CA LEU A 533 -32.75 5.31 9.90
C LEU A 533 -33.56 4.22 9.20
N ASP A 534 -34.25 4.57 8.11
CA ASP A 534 -35.08 3.62 7.36
C ASP A 534 -34.21 2.72 6.47
N PHE A 535 -33.89 1.54 6.99
CA PHE A 535 -33.12 0.52 6.26
C PHE A 535 -33.79 0.13 4.93
N GLU A 536 -35.12 -0.05 4.93
CA GLU A 536 -35.85 -0.53 3.75
C GLU A 536 -35.83 0.49 2.61
N LYS A 537 -35.87 1.78 2.96
CA LYS A 537 -35.70 2.86 1.98
C LYS A 537 -34.30 2.84 1.36
N VAL A 538 -33.24 2.71 2.16
CA VAL A 538 -31.86 2.64 1.63
C VAL A 538 -31.70 1.42 0.73
N ASP A 539 -32.16 0.25 1.19
CA ASP A 539 -32.09 -0.99 0.43
C ASP A 539 -32.85 -0.87 -0.91
N THR A 540 -34.07 -0.33 -0.89
CA THR A 540 -34.87 -0.12 -2.11
C THR A 540 -34.18 0.80 -3.12
N LEU A 541 -33.56 1.89 -2.65
CA LEU A 541 -32.86 2.85 -3.52
C LEU A 541 -31.63 2.20 -4.16
N LEU A 542 -30.83 1.46 -3.38
CA LEU A 542 -29.65 0.76 -3.88
C LEU A 542 -30.00 -0.34 -4.88
N ARG A 543 -31.03 -1.16 -4.62
CA ARG A 543 -31.53 -2.18 -5.56
C ARG A 543 -31.96 -1.60 -6.90
N ARG A 544 -32.47 -0.37 -6.91
CA ARG A 544 -32.84 0.38 -8.14
C ARG A 544 -31.66 1.06 -8.82
N GLY A 545 -30.44 0.90 -8.31
CA GLY A 545 -29.23 1.55 -8.80
C GLY A 545 -29.15 3.05 -8.48
N LYS A 546 -30.03 3.56 -7.61
CA LYS A 546 -30.14 4.97 -7.22
C LYS A 546 -29.28 5.26 -5.99
N TYR A 547 -28.00 4.96 -6.10
CA TYR A 547 -27.07 5.06 -4.97
C TYR A 547 -26.83 6.52 -4.52
N LEU A 548 -26.96 7.51 -5.40
CA LEU A 548 -26.89 8.92 -5.02
C LEU A 548 -28.11 9.34 -4.17
N ASP A 549 -29.32 8.96 -4.59
CA ASP A 549 -30.54 9.19 -3.79
C ASP A 549 -30.46 8.52 -2.41
N ALA A 550 -29.86 7.31 -2.34
CA ALA A 550 -29.61 6.62 -1.07
C ALA A 550 -28.61 7.39 -0.20
N LEU A 551 -27.52 7.86 -0.80
CA LEU A 551 -26.49 8.63 -0.11
C LEU A 551 -27.02 9.97 0.40
N ASP A 552 -27.84 10.68 -0.40
CA ASP A 552 -28.53 11.92 0.01
C ASP A 552 -29.42 11.69 1.22
N TYR A 553 -30.20 10.61 1.20
CA TYR A 553 -31.07 10.26 2.31
C TYR A 553 -30.28 9.93 3.58
N VAL A 554 -29.24 9.11 3.47
CA VAL A 554 -28.42 8.72 4.62
C VAL A 554 -27.68 9.94 5.18
N ASP A 555 -27.05 10.76 4.33
CA ASP A 555 -26.34 11.97 4.76
C ASP A 555 -27.26 12.95 5.49
N GLN A 556 -28.50 13.13 5.01
CA GLN A 556 -29.51 13.94 5.72
C GLN A 556 -29.71 13.46 7.16
N ILE A 557 -29.85 12.15 7.37
CA ILE A 557 -30.11 11.64 8.71
C ILE A 557 -28.84 11.64 9.57
N VAL A 558 -27.75 11.09 9.06
CA VAL A 558 -26.58 10.78 9.89
C VAL A 558 -25.61 11.95 9.99
N LEU A 559 -25.43 12.73 8.93
CA LEU A 559 -24.52 13.88 8.94
C LEU A 559 -25.24 15.15 9.40
N HIS A 560 -26.42 15.44 8.86
CA HIS A 560 -27.15 16.66 9.20
C HIS A 560 -27.92 16.54 10.51
N ASP A 561 -28.88 15.62 10.60
CA ASP A 561 -29.81 15.58 11.73
C ASP A 561 -29.14 15.04 13.00
N TYR A 562 -28.26 14.03 12.88
CA TYR A 562 -27.59 13.40 14.02
C TYR A 562 -26.27 14.09 14.42
N LEU A 563 -25.33 14.28 13.48
CA LEU A 563 -24.04 14.92 13.77
C LEU A 563 -24.09 16.46 13.74
N GLY A 564 -25.18 17.05 13.25
CA GLY A 564 -25.36 18.51 13.23
C GLY A 564 -24.55 19.23 12.16
N PHE A 565 -24.09 18.53 11.12
CA PHE A 565 -23.26 19.13 10.07
C PHE A 565 -24.09 20.09 9.22
N SER A 566 -23.49 21.23 8.86
CA SER A 566 -24.12 22.15 7.91
C SER A 566 -24.14 21.55 6.49
N PRO A 567 -25.09 21.94 5.62
CA PRO A 567 -25.09 21.55 4.20
C PRO A 567 -23.75 21.75 3.49
N ASN A 568 -23.08 22.89 3.74
CA ASN A 568 -21.79 23.19 3.13
C ASN A 568 -20.70 22.24 3.61
N PHE A 569 -20.70 21.89 4.90
CA PHE A 569 -19.71 20.99 5.49
C PHE A 569 -19.88 19.55 4.97
N SER A 570 -21.11 19.02 4.93
CA SER A 570 -21.38 17.70 4.33
C SER A 570 -21.06 17.66 2.83
N ASN A 571 -21.33 18.74 2.10
CA ASN A 571 -20.95 18.85 0.68
C ASN A 571 -19.43 18.82 0.49
N ALA A 572 -18.65 19.45 1.38
CA ALA A 572 -17.20 19.37 1.33
C ALA A 572 -16.70 17.92 1.55
N ILE A 573 -17.26 17.22 2.54
CA ILE A 573 -16.96 15.80 2.79
C ILE A 573 -17.30 14.93 1.57
N ARG A 574 -18.46 15.15 0.96
CA ARG A 574 -18.86 14.44 -0.26
C ARG A 574 -17.95 14.74 -1.45
N SER A 575 -17.56 16.00 -1.63
CA SER A 575 -16.60 16.40 -2.66
C SER A 575 -15.24 15.74 -2.45
N ALA A 576 -14.79 15.59 -1.20
CA ALA A 576 -13.58 14.85 -0.88
C ALA A 576 -13.65 13.38 -1.34
N TRP A 577 -14.78 12.70 -1.07
CA TRP A 577 -15.00 11.35 -1.57
C TRP A 577 -14.96 11.29 -3.10
N ILE A 578 -15.70 12.17 -3.78
CA ILE A 578 -15.77 12.22 -5.25
C ILE A 578 -14.39 12.45 -5.84
N GLN A 579 -13.62 13.42 -5.32
CA GLN A 579 -12.28 13.73 -5.81
C GLN A 579 -11.35 12.53 -5.69
N LEU A 580 -11.29 11.88 -4.53
CA LEU A 580 -10.41 10.71 -4.33
C LEU A 580 -10.86 9.49 -5.15
N ARG A 581 -12.17 9.22 -5.18
CA ARG A 581 -12.75 8.12 -5.95
C ARG A 581 -12.48 8.29 -7.44
N ASP A 582 -12.78 9.46 -7.99
CA ASP A 582 -12.64 9.72 -9.43
C ASP A 582 -11.16 9.77 -9.81
N ARG A 583 -10.32 10.35 -8.93
CA ARG A 583 -8.87 10.25 -9.06
C ARG A 583 -8.40 8.81 -9.18
N ARG A 584 -8.93 7.89 -8.36
CA ARG A 584 -8.59 6.46 -8.40
C ARG A 584 -9.13 5.79 -9.67
N ILE A 585 -10.41 5.96 -9.98
CA ILE A 585 -11.09 5.29 -11.10
C ILE A 585 -10.50 5.73 -12.45
N ASN A 586 -10.13 7.00 -12.59
CA ASN A 586 -9.61 7.56 -13.84
C ASN A 586 -8.14 7.20 -14.13
N ARG A 587 -7.46 6.46 -13.24
CA ARG A 587 -6.13 5.90 -13.53
C ARG A 587 -6.29 4.74 -14.50
N GLN A 588 -6.22 5.04 -15.79
CA GLN A 588 -6.32 4.04 -16.85
C GLN A 588 -5.03 3.20 -16.92
N HIS A 589 -5.21 1.89 -17.00
CA HIS A 589 -4.23 1.06 -17.69
C HIS A 589 -4.49 1.21 -19.17
N ASN A 590 -3.51 1.73 -19.92
CA ASN A 590 -3.53 1.61 -21.38
C ASN A 590 -3.55 0.15 -21.80
#